data_AF-A0A803NDJ3-F1
#
_entry.id   AF-A0A803NDJ3-F1
#
_cell.length_a   1.000
_cell.length_b   1.000
_cell.length_c   1.000
_cell.angle_alpha   90.00
_cell.angle_beta   90.00
_cell.angle_gamma   90.00
#
_symmetry.space_group_name_H-M   'P 1'
#
loop_
_entity.id
_entity.type
_entity.pdbx_description
1 polymer ?
#
loop_
_entity_poly.entity_id
_entity_poly.type
_entity_poly.pdbx_seq_one_letter_code
_entity_poly.pdbx_strand_id
1 'polypeptide(L)'
;MPLSRKVVQNIHLSGGSLLGVSRGGPTVREIVDSMEERGTNMLFVLGGNGTHAGAVAIHNECRKRRMKVSVVGVPKTIDNDILLMDKTFGFDTAAHSAYRGVGLVKLMGRSSGFIAMHASLASGQVDICLIPEVPFHIHGPHGILRHLEYLLDTKGSAVICVAEGAALNLLEKSNATDASGNAV
;
A
#
# COMPACT_ATOMS: atom_id res chain seq x y z
N MET A 1 -14.48 24.03 -3.49
CA MET A 1 -13.89 24.83 -2.39
C MET A 1 -12.75 25.68 -2.97
N PRO A 2 -12.74 27.00 -2.77
CA PRO A 2 -11.61 27.85 -3.16
C PRO A 2 -10.36 27.55 -2.31
N LEU A 3 -9.18 27.44 -2.95
CA LEU A 3 -7.90 27.23 -2.27
C LEU A 3 -7.20 28.58 -2.04
N SER A 4 -7.32 29.10 -0.81
CA SER A 4 -6.61 30.32 -0.40
C SER A 4 -5.33 29.99 0.38
N ARG A 5 -4.44 30.98 0.54
CA ARG A 5 -3.21 30.83 1.34
C ARG A 5 -3.48 30.27 2.74
N LYS A 6 -4.57 30.72 3.38
CA LYS A 6 -4.99 30.24 4.70
C LYS A 6 -5.41 28.77 4.68
N VAL A 7 -6.12 28.33 3.63
CA VAL A 7 -6.57 26.94 3.48
C VAL A 7 -5.40 25.99 3.29
N VAL A 8 -4.36 26.40 2.55
CA VAL A 8 -3.22 25.54 2.21
C VAL A 8 -2.03 25.68 3.16
N GLN A 9 -2.12 26.52 4.19
CA GLN A 9 -0.96 27.03 4.95
C GLN A 9 -0.09 25.93 5.59
N ASN A 10 -0.62 24.74 5.90
CA ASN A 10 0.13 23.66 6.54
C ASN A 10 -0.17 22.27 5.98
N ILE A 11 -0.80 22.18 4.80
CA ILE A 11 -1.26 20.87 4.27
C ILE A 11 -0.11 19.91 3.96
N HIS A 12 1.10 20.42 3.76
CA HIS A 12 2.31 19.66 3.50
C HIS A 12 2.85 18.91 4.73
N LEU A 13 2.38 19.25 5.93
CA LEU A 13 2.78 18.58 7.18
C LEU A 13 2.01 17.27 7.43
N SER A 14 0.95 17.01 6.66
CA SER A 14 0.10 15.84 6.79
C SER A 14 0.14 14.98 5.53
N GLY A 15 0.12 13.66 5.71
CA GLY A 15 -0.06 12.74 4.59
C GLY A 15 -1.48 12.80 4.00
N GLY A 16 -1.65 12.24 2.80
CA GLY A 16 -2.94 12.19 2.10
C GLY A 16 -3.21 13.39 1.19
N SER A 17 -4.48 13.66 0.91
CA SER A 17 -4.94 14.74 0.02
C SER A 17 -6.05 15.54 0.70
N LEU A 18 -5.85 16.85 0.87
CA LEU A 18 -6.89 17.78 1.36
C LEU A 18 -8.16 17.71 0.49
N LEU A 19 -8.00 17.52 -0.81
CA LEU A 19 -9.09 17.47 -1.78
C LEU A 19 -9.80 16.11 -1.81
N GLY A 20 -9.28 15.11 -1.09
CA GLY A 20 -9.67 13.73 -1.21
C GLY A 20 -9.10 13.05 -2.46
N VAL A 21 -9.36 11.75 -2.57
CA VAL A 21 -9.04 10.90 -3.72
C VAL A 21 -10.17 9.90 -3.91
N SER A 22 -10.46 9.53 -5.15
CA SER A 22 -11.45 8.48 -5.47
C SER A 22 -10.93 7.59 -6.60
N ARG A 23 -11.51 6.39 -6.72
CA ARG A 23 -11.36 5.53 -7.89
C ARG A 23 -12.67 5.55 -8.68
N GLY A 24 -12.58 5.71 -9.99
CA GLY A 24 -13.75 6.02 -10.80
C GLY A 24 -14.25 7.46 -10.57
N GLY A 25 -15.20 7.88 -11.39
CA GLY A 25 -15.69 9.24 -11.33
C GLY A 25 -16.69 9.57 -12.43
N PRO A 26 -17.07 10.85 -12.54
CA PRO A 26 -17.96 11.34 -13.58
C PRO A 26 -17.40 11.09 -14.98
N THR A 27 -18.29 11.11 -15.97
CA THR A 27 -17.91 11.02 -17.37
C THR A 27 -17.10 12.25 -17.79
N VAL A 28 -16.29 12.11 -18.85
CA VAL A 28 -15.50 13.21 -19.42
C VAL A 28 -16.38 14.41 -19.77
N ARG A 29 -17.61 14.15 -20.26
CA ARG A 29 -18.56 15.20 -20.62
C ARG A 29 -18.97 16.03 -19.40
N GLU A 30 -19.40 15.38 -18.33
CA GLU A 30 -19.82 16.05 -17.08
C GLU A 30 -18.68 16.87 -16.47
N ILE A 31 -17.43 16.37 -16.55
CA ILE A 31 -16.25 17.09 -16.07
C ILE A 31 -16.06 18.38 -16.89
N VAL A 32 -16.10 18.29 -18.21
CA VAL A 32 -15.87 19.42 -19.12
C VAL A 32 -17.01 20.43 -19.04
N ASP A 33 -18.26 19.98 -18.90
CA ASP A 33 -19.43 20.83 -18.65
C ASP A 33 -19.21 21.65 -17.36
N SER A 34 -18.80 21.00 -16.27
CA SER A 34 -18.52 21.71 -15.01
C SER A 34 -17.33 22.68 -15.11
N MET A 35 -16.30 22.34 -15.90
CA MET A 35 -15.17 23.24 -16.14
C MET A 35 -15.60 24.50 -16.88
N GLU A 36 -16.47 24.37 -17.88
CA GLU A 36 -17.03 25.48 -18.66
C GLU A 36 -17.90 26.39 -17.78
N GLU A 37 -18.84 25.81 -17.02
CA GLU A 37 -19.69 26.54 -16.07
C GLU A 37 -18.88 27.33 -15.03
N ARG A 38 -17.76 26.77 -14.59
CA ARG A 38 -16.88 27.40 -13.59
C ARG A 38 -15.85 28.35 -14.19
N GLY A 39 -15.78 28.47 -15.52
CA GLY A 39 -14.76 29.30 -16.19
C GLY A 39 -13.33 28.83 -15.94
N THR A 40 -13.11 27.51 -15.82
CA THR A 40 -11.80 26.94 -15.53
C THR A 40 -10.90 27.02 -16.76
N ASN A 41 -9.75 27.68 -16.63
CA ASN A 41 -8.77 27.87 -17.71
C ASN A 41 -7.54 26.94 -17.58
N MET A 42 -7.34 26.33 -16.41
CA MET A 42 -6.27 25.36 -16.18
C MET A 42 -6.76 24.23 -15.29
N LEU A 43 -6.50 22.99 -15.71
CA LEU A 43 -6.77 21.78 -14.94
C LEU A 43 -5.45 21.04 -14.69
N PHE A 44 -5.08 20.89 -13.42
CA PHE A 44 -3.96 20.03 -13.01
C PHE A 44 -4.49 18.67 -12.58
N VAL A 45 -4.02 17.61 -13.22
CA VAL A 45 -4.47 16.23 -13.01
C VAL A 45 -3.34 15.43 -12.37
N LEU A 46 -3.48 15.12 -11.08
CA LEU A 46 -2.47 14.40 -10.30
C LEU A 46 -2.85 12.91 -10.23
N GLY A 47 -2.00 12.02 -10.73
CA GLY A 47 -2.29 10.58 -10.67
C GLY A 47 -1.35 9.68 -11.47
N GLY A 48 -1.76 8.41 -11.61
CA GLY A 48 -1.04 7.42 -12.41
C GLY A 48 -1.60 7.30 -13.82
N ASN A 49 -1.28 6.19 -14.49
CA ASN A 49 -1.62 5.95 -15.90
C ASN A 49 -3.12 6.13 -16.21
N GLY A 50 -4.02 5.56 -15.40
CA GLY A 50 -5.46 5.72 -15.61
C GLY A 50 -5.96 7.16 -15.49
N THR A 51 -5.42 7.91 -14.53
CA THR A 51 -5.74 9.34 -14.34
C THR A 51 -5.25 10.17 -15.52
N HIS A 52 -4.05 9.89 -16.04
CA HIS A 52 -3.51 10.58 -17.21
C HIS A 52 -4.23 10.21 -18.51
N ALA A 53 -4.71 8.98 -18.66
CA ALA A 53 -5.61 8.64 -19.77
C ALA A 53 -6.90 9.48 -19.72
N GLY A 54 -7.46 9.69 -18.52
CA GLY A 54 -8.56 10.63 -18.30
C GLY A 54 -8.21 12.08 -18.66
N ALA A 55 -7.03 12.55 -18.28
CA ALA A 55 -6.54 13.88 -18.64
C ALA A 55 -6.48 14.10 -20.16
N VAL A 56 -6.00 13.11 -20.91
CA VAL A 56 -5.99 13.13 -22.39
C VAL A 56 -7.40 13.19 -22.95
N ALA A 57 -8.33 12.41 -22.39
CA ALA A 57 -9.73 12.43 -22.83
C ALA A 57 -10.39 13.79 -22.57
N ILE A 58 -10.18 14.39 -21.40
CA ILE A 58 -10.64 15.74 -21.05
C ILE A 58 -10.03 16.78 -21.99
N HIS A 59 -8.72 16.72 -22.24
CA HIS A 59 -8.05 17.62 -23.17
C HIS A 59 -8.66 17.58 -24.57
N ASN A 60 -8.90 16.37 -25.10
CA ASN A 60 -9.50 16.18 -26.41
C ASN A 60 -10.92 16.74 -26.48
N GLU A 61 -11.71 16.56 -25.43
CA GLU A 61 -13.07 17.10 -25.35
C GLU A 61 -13.07 18.65 -25.27
N CYS A 62 -12.21 19.25 -24.45
CA CYS A 62 -12.02 20.70 -24.42
C CYS A 62 -11.62 21.26 -25.80
N ARG A 63 -10.74 20.55 -26.54
CA ARG A 63 -10.34 20.94 -27.90
C ARG A 63 -11.49 20.88 -28.89
N LYS A 64 -12.33 19.83 -28.84
CA LYS A 64 -13.52 19.73 -29.71
C LYS A 64 -14.45 20.92 -29.51
N ARG A 65 -14.60 21.37 -28.26
CA ARG A 65 -15.43 22.52 -27.87
C ARG A 65 -14.74 23.87 -28.04
N ARG A 66 -13.47 23.89 -28.51
CA ARG A 66 -12.64 25.10 -28.67
C ARG A 66 -12.50 25.90 -27.37
N MET A 67 -12.54 25.23 -26.23
CA MET A 67 -12.33 25.85 -24.93
C MET A 67 -10.86 26.26 -24.79
N LYS A 68 -10.61 27.45 -24.23
CA LYS A 68 -9.27 27.95 -23.95
C LYS A 68 -8.78 27.43 -22.60
N VAL A 69 -8.49 26.13 -22.53
CA VAL A 69 -8.09 25.44 -21.30
C VAL A 69 -6.79 24.68 -21.47
N SER A 70 -5.90 24.78 -20.48
CA SER A 70 -4.72 23.93 -20.36
C SER A 70 -5.00 22.74 -19.44
N VAL A 71 -4.70 21.52 -19.90
CA VAL A 71 -4.77 20.31 -19.08
C VAL A 71 -3.35 19.82 -18.83
N VAL A 72 -2.94 19.80 -17.58
CA VAL A 72 -1.56 19.51 -17.15
C VAL A 72 -1.56 18.25 -16.30
N GLY A 73 -0.86 17.20 -16.77
CA GLY A 73 -0.64 15.98 -15.99
C GLY A 73 0.49 16.17 -14.98
N VAL A 74 0.27 15.74 -13.74
CA VAL A 74 1.25 15.74 -12.67
C VAL A 74 1.44 14.28 -12.22
N PRO A 75 2.47 13.60 -12.74
CA PRO A 75 2.69 12.17 -12.54
C PRO A 75 2.90 11.82 -11.07
N LYS A 76 2.03 10.95 -10.55
CA LYS A 76 2.03 10.49 -9.16
C LYS A 76 1.81 8.98 -9.08
N THR A 77 2.89 8.27 -8.77
CA THR A 77 2.91 6.85 -8.41
C THR A 77 3.90 6.64 -7.27
N ILE A 78 3.58 5.73 -6.35
CA ILE A 78 4.53 5.31 -5.30
C ILE A 78 5.45 4.20 -5.80
N ASP A 79 5.14 3.58 -6.93
CA ASP A 79 5.87 2.46 -7.51
C ASP A 79 7.04 2.91 -8.40
N ASN A 80 7.13 4.22 -8.67
CA ASN A 80 8.13 4.84 -9.54
C ASN A 80 8.20 4.22 -10.95
N ASP A 81 7.04 3.90 -11.51
CA ASP A 81 6.87 3.12 -12.74
C ASP A 81 6.46 3.95 -13.96
N ILE A 82 6.64 5.27 -13.91
CA ILE A 82 6.34 6.16 -15.04
C ILE A 82 7.55 6.24 -15.97
N LEU A 83 7.37 5.76 -17.20
CA LEU A 83 8.39 5.81 -18.24
C LEU A 83 8.91 7.24 -18.45
N LEU A 84 10.22 7.36 -18.71
CA LEU A 84 10.93 8.62 -18.94
C LEU A 84 11.05 9.53 -17.70
N MET A 85 10.64 9.06 -16.53
CA MET A 85 10.93 9.71 -15.25
C MET A 85 11.80 8.82 -14.39
N ASP A 86 12.92 9.36 -13.91
CA ASP A 86 13.78 8.64 -12.96
C ASP A 86 13.12 8.50 -11.58
N LYS A 87 12.28 9.48 -11.23
CA LYS A 87 11.69 9.57 -9.89
C LYS A 87 10.32 10.26 -9.87
N THR A 88 9.37 9.65 -9.19
CA THR A 88 8.05 10.22 -8.88
C THR A 88 7.91 10.55 -7.40
N PHE A 89 7.14 11.59 -7.09
CA PHE A 89 6.95 12.00 -5.69
C PHE A 89 6.11 10.97 -4.92
N GLY A 90 6.46 10.77 -3.66
CA GLY A 90 5.90 9.72 -2.80
C GLY A 90 6.70 8.43 -2.77
N PHE A 91 7.53 8.14 -3.79
CA PHE A 91 8.38 6.94 -3.83
C PHE A 91 9.36 6.89 -2.65
N ASP A 92 10.10 7.96 -2.37
CA ASP A 92 11.07 7.97 -1.25
C ASP A 92 10.41 7.72 0.09
N THR A 93 9.24 8.32 0.31
CA THR A 93 8.49 8.13 1.55
C THR A 93 8.00 6.68 1.65
N ALA A 94 7.55 6.08 0.55
CA ALA A 94 7.16 4.68 0.51
C ALA A 94 8.36 3.74 0.75
N ALA A 95 9.49 3.97 0.08
CA ALA A 95 10.72 3.22 0.28
C ALA A 95 11.25 3.37 1.71
N HIS A 96 11.22 4.59 2.26
CA HIS A 96 11.59 4.84 3.64
C HIS A 96 10.57 4.28 4.64
N SER A 97 9.30 4.11 4.28
CA SER A 97 8.35 3.38 5.14
C SER A 97 8.64 1.88 5.22
N ALA A 98 9.44 1.34 4.30
CA ALA A 98 10.03 0.02 4.46
C ALA A 98 11.17 0.01 5.51
N TYR A 99 11.67 1.18 5.94
CA TYR A 99 12.36 1.31 7.22
C TYR A 99 11.29 1.10 8.30
N ARG A 100 11.44 0.04 9.10
CA ARG A 100 10.42 -0.68 9.90
C ARG A 100 9.60 -1.74 9.14
N GLY A 101 10.12 -2.24 8.03
CA GLY A 101 9.50 -3.32 7.27
C GLY A 101 9.52 -4.66 8.02
N VAL A 102 8.42 -5.40 7.89
CA VAL A 102 8.27 -6.76 8.43
C VAL A 102 8.13 -7.74 7.27
N GLY A 103 9.14 -8.60 7.09
CA GLY A 103 9.09 -9.68 6.12
C GLY A 103 8.46 -10.92 6.75
N LEU A 104 7.39 -11.47 6.17
CA LEU A 104 6.76 -12.68 6.67
C LEU A 104 6.90 -13.81 5.65
N VAL A 105 7.52 -14.92 6.07
CA VAL A 105 7.83 -16.08 5.24
C VAL A 105 7.13 -17.30 5.79
N LYS A 106 6.19 -17.87 5.03
CA LYS A 106 5.52 -19.13 5.39
C LYS A 106 6.31 -20.31 4.83
N LEU A 107 6.65 -21.27 5.70
CA LEU A 107 7.30 -22.52 5.32
C LEU A 107 6.43 -23.74 5.65
N MET A 108 6.78 -24.88 5.08
CA MET A 108 6.14 -26.17 5.39
C MET A 108 6.34 -26.51 6.88
N GLY A 109 5.37 -27.21 7.45
CA GLY A 109 5.43 -27.63 8.86
C GLY A 109 4.08 -27.72 9.54
N ARG A 110 3.18 -28.57 9.01
CA ARG A 110 1.81 -28.76 9.52
C ARG A 110 1.75 -29.19 10.99
N SER A 111 2.56 -30.18 11.37
CA SER A 111 2.58 -30.72 12.73
C SER A 111 3.95 -30.64 13.39
N SER A 112 4.98 -30.25 12.62
CA SER A 112 6.32 -30.03 13.15
C SER A 112 7.03 -28.89 12.43
N GLY A 113 7.85 -28.15 13.16
CA GLY A 113 8.54 -26.95 12.71
C GLY A 113 9.96 -27.17 12.21
N PHE A 114 10.41 -28.41 12.00
CA PHE A 114 11.81 -28.69 11.66
C PHE A 114 12.32 -27.88 10.47
N ILE A 115 11.53 -27.79 9.39
CA ILE A 115 11.91 -27.01 8.19
C ILE A 115 12.05 -25.53 8.56
N ALA A 116 11.05 -24.96 9.25
CA ALA A 116 11.08 -23.56 9.65
C ALA A 116 12.26 -23.23 10.58
N MET A 117 12.54 -24.09 11.56
CA MET A 117 13.64 -23.93 12.50
C MET A 117 15.01 -24.03 11.81
N HIS A 118 15.23 -25.08 11.01
CA HIS A 118 16.51 -25.29 10.33
C HIS A 118 16.76 -24.21 9.27
N ALA A 119 15.74 -23.81 8.52
CA ALA A 119 15.85 -22.72 7.56
C ALA A 119 16.19 -21.40 8.26
N SER A 120 15.55 -21.11 9.41
CA SER A 120 15.84 -19.91 10.20
C SER A 120 17.29 -19.88 10.71
N LEU A 121 17.75 -21.00 11.27
CA LEU A 121 19.13 -21.13 11.77
C LEU A 121 20.17 -21.07 10.65
N ALA A 122 19.91 -21.73 9.52
CA ALA A 122 20.81 -21.74 8.37
C ALA A 122 20.89 -20.35 7.70
N SER A 123 19.77 -19.63 7.65
CA SER A 123 19.68 -18.27 7.12
C SER A 123 20.45 -17.27 7.97
N GLY A 124 20.29 -17.34 9.30
CA GLY A 124 20.82 -16.34 10.24
C GLY A 124 20.16 -14.96 10.14
N GLN A 125 19.14 -14.79 9.27
CA GLN A 125 18.44 -13.51 9.06
C GLN A 125 17.04 -13.48 9.68
N VAL A 126 16.52 -14.62 10.16
CA VAL A 126 15.19 -14.71 10.78
C VAL A 126 15.25 -14.21 12.22
N ASP A 127 14.44 -13.21 12.55
CA ASP A 127 14.35 -12.62 13.89
C ASP A 127 13.33 -13.35 14.78
N ILE A 128 12.24 -13.86 14.18
CA ILE A 128 11.19 -14.60 14.88
C ILE A 128 10.87 -15.86 14.10
N CYS A 129 11.03 -17.03 14.73
CA CYS A 129 10.65 -18.33 14.16
C CYS A 129 9.46 -18.91 14.92
N LEU A 130 8.33 -19.09 14.23
CA LEU A 130 7.08 -19.61 14.79
C LEU A 130 6.85 -21.03 14.30
N ILE A 131 6.73 -21.97 15.24
CA ILE A 131 6.59 -23.41 14.97
C ILE A 131 5.40 -24.00 15.74
N PRO A 132 4.80 -25.12 15.25
CA PRO A 132 3.65 -25.74 15.92
C PRO A 132 3.93 -26.21 17.35
N GLU A 133 5.17 -26.60 17.64
CA GLU A 133 5.57 -27.17 18.92
C GLU A 133 5.66 -26.16 20.06
N VAL A 134 5.79 -24.86 19.75
CA VAL A 134 5.97 -23.79 20.73
C VAL A 134 4.76 -22.87 20.71
N PRO A 135 3.86 -22.95 21.72
CA PRO A 135 2.74 -22.04 21.83
C PRO A 135 3.20 -20.58 21.99
N PHE A 136 2.42 -19.66 21.42
CA PHE A 136 2.69 -18.24 21.54
C PHE A 136 1.39 -17.43 21.60
N HIS A 137 1.53 -16.19 22.06
CA HIS A 137 0.46 -15.20 22.07
C HIS A 137 0.82 -14.05 21.14
N ILE A 138 -0.16 -13.55 20.38
CA ILE A 138 0.03 -12.36 19.53
C ILE A 138 0.21 -11.11 20.41
N HIS A 139 -0.67 -10.97 21.41
CA HIS A 139 -0.74 -9.80 22.29
C HIS A 139 -0.20 -10.11 23.70
N GLY A 140 -0.04 -9.05 24.50
CA GLY A 140 0.33 -9.13 25.90
C GLY A 140 1.81 -8.83 26.17
N PRO A 141 2.23 -8.80 27.45
CA PRO A 141 3.59 -8.43 27.84
C PRO A 141 4.69 -9.34 27.26
N HIS A 142 4.35 -10.58 26.90
CA HIS A 142 5.25 -11.55 26.27
C HIS A 142 4.76 -11.97 24.88
N GLY A 143 3.90 -11.17 24.26
CA GLY A 143 3.36 -11.45 22.94
C GLY A 143 4.33 -11.09 21.82
N ILE A 144 4.12 -11.71 20.65
CA ILE A 144 4.92 -11.49 19.45
C ILE A 144 4.94 -10.01 19.05
N LEU A 145 3.79 -9.32 19.11
CA LEU A 145 3.72 -7.92 18.69
C LEU A 145 4.62 -7.00 19.52
N ARG A 146 4.72 -7.24 20.84
CA ARG A 146 5.61 -6.47 21.70
C ARG A 146 7.08 -6.69 21.34
N HIS A 147 7.45 -7.94 21.05
CA HIS A 147 8.81 -8.25 20.63
C HIS A 147 9.11 -7.68 19.23
N LEU A 148 8.14 -7.71 18.33
CA LEU A 148 8.23 -7.09 17.02
C LEU A 148 8.43 -5.57 17.12
N GLU A 149 7.67 -4.88 17.95
CA GLU A 149 7.88 -3.44 18.24
C GLU A 149 9.31 -3.15 18.70
N TYR A 150 9.82 -3.95 19.65
CA TYR A 150 11.20 -3.85 20.12
C TYR A 150 12.23 -4.02 18.98
N LEU A 151 12.03 -5.01 18.08
CA LEU A 151 12.91 -5.21 16.93
C LEU A 151 12.84 -4.05 15.95
N LEU A 152 11.64 -3.51 15.68
CA LEU A 152 11.48 -2.35 14.80
C LEU A 152 12.11 -1.09 15.39
N ASP A 153 12.12 -0.92 16.71
CA ASP A 153 12.77 0.22 17.38
C ASP A 153 14.30 0.08 17.43
N THR A 154 14.82 -1.13 17.62
CA THR A 154 16.27 -1.35 17.82
C THR A 154 17.03 -1.71 16.55
N LYS A 155 16.42 -2.49 15.64
CA LYS A 155 17.00 -2.96 14.38
C LYS A 155 16.45 -2.23 13.16
N GLY A 156 15.26 -1.64 13.26
CA GLY A 156 14.61 -0.95 12.15
C GLY A 156 13.94 -1.89 11.13
N SER A 157 13.93 -3.21 11.34
CA SER A 157 13.20 -4.18 10.52
C SER A 157 13.12 -5.53 11.24
N ALA A 158 12.25 -6.42 10.76
CA ALA A 158 12.17 -7.79 11.29
C ALA A 158 11.78 -8.80 10.20
N VAL A 159 12.35 -10.01 10.27
CA VAL A 159 11.94 -11.15 9.46
C VAL A 159 11.30 -12.22 10.35
N ILE A 160 10.06 -12.59 10.01
CA ILE A 160 9.28 -13.60 10.71
C ILE A 160 9.14 -14.82 9.80
N CYS A 161 9.65 -15.95 10.25
CA CYS A 161 9.41 -17.24 9.63
C CYS A 161 8.29 -17.96 10.37
N VAL A 162 7.27 -18.42 9.65
CA VAL A 162 6.12 -19.13 10.22
C VAL A 162 5.92 -20.47 9.54
N ALA A 163 5.96 -21.55 10.31
CA ALA A 163 5.53 -22.86 9.83
C ALA A 163 4.00 -22.85 9.62
N GLU A 164 3.50 -23.48 8.56
CA GLU A 164 2.06 -23.48 8.22
C GLU A 164 1.15 -24.01 9.34
N GLY A 165 1.65 -24.88 10.22
CA GLY A 165 0.91 -25.40 11.36
C GLY A 165 1.00 -24.56 12.64
N ALA A 166 1.78 -23.48 12.64
CA ALA A 166 1.86 -22.58 13.76
C ALA A 166 0.58 -21.73 13.84
N ALA A 167 0.13 -21.41 15.07
CA ALA A 167 -1.04 -20.54 15.29
C ALA A 167 -2.38 -21.02 14.69
N LEU A 168 -2.57 -22.31 14.42
CA LEU A 168 -3.88 -22.85 13.98
C LEU A 168 -5.03 -22.49 14.95
N ASN A 169 -4.72 -22.31 16.23
CA ASN A 169 -5.67 -21.88 17.27
C ASN A 169 -6.12 -20.41 17.16
N LEU A 170 -5.45 -19.61 16.33
CA LEU A 170 -5.76 -18.19 16.09
C LEU A 170 -6.51 -17.96 14.78
N LEU A 171 -6.60 -18.98 13.92
CA LEU A 171 -7.35 -18.94 12.68
C LEU A 171 -8.82 -19.32 12.95
N GLU A 172 -9.73 -18.76 12.15
CA GLU A 172 -11.12 -19.21 12.18
C GLU A 172 -11.18 -20.68 11.79
N LYS A 173 -11.84 -21.50 12.63
CA LYS A 173 -11.98 -22.93 12.35
C LYS A 173 -12.92 -23.12 11.17
N SER A 174 -12.35 -23.53 10.05
CA SER A 174 -13.10 -24.08 8.94
C SER A 174 -13.31 -25.58 9.18
N ASN A 175 -14.53 -26.07 8.96
CA ASN A 175 -14.81 -27.52 8.91
C ASN A 175 -14.53 -28.09 7.51
N ALA A 176 -13.87 -27.34 6.64
CA ALA A 176 -13.53 -27.80 5.29
C ALA A 176 -12.43 -28.86 5.36
N THR A 177 -12.57 -29.88 4.53
CA THR A 177 -11.54 -30.87 4.29
C THR A 177 -11.09 -30.83 2.85
N ASP A 178 -9.82 -31.13 2.61
CA ASP A 178 -9.34 -31.40 1.25
C ASP A 178 -9.95 -32.70 0.69
N ALA A 179 -9.69 -32.99 -0.59
CA ALA A 179 -10.20 -34.19 -1.26
C ALA A 179 -9.72 -35.51 -0.61
N SER A 180 -8.71 -35.46 0.27
CA SER A 180 -8.16 -36.59 1.00
C SER A 180 -8.66 -36.66 2.45
N GLY A 181 -9.56 -35.75 2.86
CA GLY A 181 -10.16 -35.73 4.19
C GLY A 181 -9.35 -35.00 5.25
N ASN A 182 -8.28 -34.27 4.89
CA ASN A 182 -7.53 -33.48 5.87
C ASN A 182 -8.21 -32.14 6.12
N ALA A 183 -8.23 -31.68 7.36
CA ALA A 183 -8.72 -30.35 7.71
C ALA A 183 -7.91 -29.24 7.01
N VAL A 184 -8.61 -28.23 6.49
CA VAL A 184 -8.06 -27.05 5.78
C VAL A 184 -8.45 -25.77 6.51
#